data_AF-A0A1R1SAB3-F1
#
_entry.id   AF-A0A1R1SAB3-F1
#
_cell.length_a   1.000
_cell.length_b   1.000
_cell.length_c   1.000
_cell.angle_alpha   90.00
_cell.angle_beta   90.00
_cell.angle_gamma   90.00
#
_symmetry.space_group_name_H-M   'P 1'
#
loop_
_entity.id
_entity.type
_entity.pdbx_description
1 polymer ?
#
loop_
_entity_poly.entity_id
_entity_poly.type
_entity_poly.pdbx_seq_one_letter_code
_entity_poly.pdbx_strand_id
1 'polypeptide(L)' 'MSCESASVGVLLHPTGNGRRLLLVSERTGHRALLDATVLDALCALPPSALTALVRAAVQEGAPA' A
#
# COMPACT_ATOMS: atom_id res chain seq x y z
N MET A 1 4.17 -17.51 14.41
CA MET A 1 3.55 -17.11 13.13
C MET A 1 4.58 -16.33 12.36
N SER A 2 5.20 -16.95 11.35
CA SER A 2 6.11 -16.27 10.43
C SER A 2 5.27 -15.36 9.54
N CYS A 3 5.39 -14.04 9.74
CA CYS A 3 4.88 -13.08 8.76
C CYS A 3 5.78 -13.18 7.53
N GLU A 4 5.44 -14.09 6.62
CA GLU A 4 6.07 -14.16 5.31
C GLU A 4 5.78 -12.82 4.62
N SER A 5 6.80 -11.97 4.50
CA SER A 5 6.66 -10.66 3.88
C SER A 5 6.37 -10.88 2.41
N ALA A 6 5.11 -10.70 2.01
CA ALA A 6 4.74 -10.77 0.60
C ALA A 6 5.55 -9.71 -0.16
N SER A 7 6.31 -10.14 -1.17
CA SER A 7 6.99 -9.24 -2.09
C SER A 7 5.96 -8.34 -2.78
N VAL A 8 6.26 -7.04 -2.81
CA VAL A 8 5.44 -6.03 -3.49
C VAL A 8 6.30 -5.39 -4.57
N GLY A 9 5.92 -5.59 -5.82
CA GLY A 9 6.50 -4.89 -6.95
C GLY A 9 5.96 -3.45 -7.00
N VAL A 10 6.86 -2.49 -7.25
CA VAL A 10 6.50 -1.08 -7.42
C VAL A 10 6.92 -0.62 -8.81
N LEU A 11 5.97 -0.14 -9.60
CA LEU A 11 6.19 0.31 -10.97
C LEU A 11 5.67 1.73 -11.16
N LEU A 12 6.28 2.50 -12.06
CA LEU A 12 5.74 3.81 -12.45
C LEU A 12 4.67 3.63 -13.53
N HIS A 13 3.47 4.15 -13.31
CA HIS A 13 2.33 4.00 -14.20
C HIS A 13 1.82 5.37 -14.69
N PRO A 14 1.73 5.62 -16.01
CA PRO A 14 1.15 6.84 -16.54
C PRO A 14 -0.37 6.83 -16.36
N THR A 15 -0.93 7.99 -16.03
CA THR A 15 -2.37 8.24 -15.89
C THR A 15 -2.71 9.54 -16.62
N GLY A 16 -3.99 9.81 -16.86
CA GLY A 16 -4.42 11.05 -17.51
C GLY A 16 -3.97 12.33 -16.79
N ASN A 17 -3.71 12.23 -15.48
CA ASN A 17 -3.32 13.37 -14.63
C ASN A 17 -1.84 13.31 -14.18
N GLY A 18 -0.98 12.55 -14.87
CA GLY A 18 0.45 12.46 -14.54
C GLY A 18 0.91 11.02 -14.32
N ARG A 19 1.78 10.78 -13.34
CA ARG A 19 2.34 9.45 -13.05
C ARG A 19 2.01 9.02 -11.62
N ARG A 20 1.65 7.75 -11.45
CA ARG A 20 1.36 7.13 -10.14
C ARG A 20 2.24 5.90 -9.94
N LEU A 21 2.37 5.45 -8.71
CA LEU A 21 3.00 4.19 -8.36
C LEU A 21 1.96 3.07 -8.47
N LEU A 22 2.25 2.05 -9.26
CA LEU A 22 1.49 0.81 -9.30
C LEU A 22 2.13 -0.18 -8.34
N LEU A 23 1.38 -0.57 -7.31
CA LEU A 23 1.74 -1.59 -6.34
C LEU A 23 1.13 -2.91 -6.79
N VAL A 24 1.96 -3.96 -6.89
CA VAL A 24 1.52 -5.31 -7.25
C VAL A 24 1.95 -6.27 -6.15
N SER A 25 0.97 -6.90 -5.49
CA SER A 25 1.27 -8.01 -4.58
C SER A 25 1.60 -9.24 -5.41
N GLU A 26 2.81 -9.77 -5.30
CA GLU A 26 3.19 -10.99 -6.02
C GLU A 26 2.41 -12.22 -5.51
N ARG A 27 2.01 -12.21 -4.23
CA ARG A 27 1.26 -13.30 -3.60
C ARG A 27 -0.18 -13.41 -4.11
N THR A 28 -0.89 -12.28 -4.25
CA THR A 28 -2.32 -12.28 -4.60
C THR A 28 -2.60 -11.78 -6.00
N GLY A 29 -1.60 -11.21 -6.68
CA GLY A 29 -1.78 -10.48 -7.93
C GLY A 29 -2.56 -9.17 -7.77
N HIS A 30 -2.92 -8.77 -6.54
CA HIS A 30 -3.69 -7.56 -6.29
C HIS A 30 -2.91 -6.32 -6.72
N ARG A 31 -3.63 -5.36 -7.33
CA ARG A 31 -3.05 -4.15 -7.90
C ARG A 31 -3.68 -2.91 -7.30
N ALA A 32 -2.87 -1.94 -6.91
CA ALA A 32 -3.33 -0.66 -6.42
C ALA A 32 -2.50 0.48 -7.03
N LEU A 33 -3.16 1.61 -7.34
CA LEU A 33 -2.49 2.84 -7.73
C LEU A 33 -2.33 3.73 -6.50
N LEU A 34 -1.11 4.17 -6.24
CA LEU A 34 -0.75 5.05 -5.14
C LEU A 34 -0.12 6.33 -5.68
N ASP A 35 -0.55 7.48 -5.17
CA ASP A 35 0.09 8.75 -5.46
C ASP A 35 1.43 8.87 -4.71
N ALA A 36 2.45 9.43 -5.35
CA ALA A 36 3.77 9.59 -4.73
C ALA A 36 3.73 10.50 -3.48
N THR A 37 2.85 11.50 -3.47
CA THR A 37 2.66 12.39 -2.31
C THR A 37 2.03 11.67 -1.13
N VAL A 38 1.14 10.71 -1.38
CA VAL A 38 0.55 9.87 -0.33
C VAL A 38 1.59 8.92 0.24
N LEU A 39 2.44 8.32 -0.61
CA LEU A 39 3.55 7.49 -0.12
C LEU A 39 4.51 8.30 0.77
N ASP A 40 4.89 9.50 0.34
CA ASP A 40 5.76 10.38 1.11
C ASP A 40 5.15 10.76 2.47
N ALA A 41 3.86 11.12 2.49
CA ALA A 41 3.13 11.39 3.72
C ALA A 41 3.09 10.18 4.66
N LEU A 42 2.91 8.96 4.12
CA LEU A 42 2.94 7.72 4.91
C LEU A 42 4.34 7.44 5.47
N CYS A 43 5.40 7.76 4.72
CA CYS A 43 6.80 7.63 5.16
C CYS A 43 7.18 8.64 6.24
N ALA A 44 6.51 9.78 6.31
CA ALA A 44 6.72 10.79 7.35
C ALA A 44 6.06 10.43 8.69
N LEU A 45 5.15 9.45 8.73
CA LEU A 45 4.47 9.03 9.95
C LEU A 45 5.38 8.20 10.86
N PRO A 46 5.23 8.29 12.19
CA PRO A 46 5.88 7.37 13.09
C PRO A 46 5.37 5.94 12.84
N PRO A 47 6.21 4.90 12.99
CA PRO A 47 5.84 3.51 12.72
C PRO A 47 4.56 3.04 13.45
N SER A 48 4.34 3.55 14.67
CA SER A 48 3.14 3.25 15.46
C SER A 48 1.85 3.79 14.82
N ALA A 49 1.88 5.02 14.29
CA ALA A 49 0.73 5.62 13.61
C ALA A 49 0.45 4.92 12.27
N LEU A 50 1.49 4.61 11.51
CA LEU A 50 1.35 3.83 10.26
C LEU A 50 0.75 2.44 10.55
N THR A 51 1.21 1.77 11.60
CA THR A 51 0.67 0.47 12.04
C THR A 51 -0.80 0.58 12.45
N ALA A 52 -1.18 1.64 13.18
CA ALA A 52 -2.57 1.87 13.57
C ALA A 52 -3.47 2.09 12.36
N LEU A 53 -3.01 2.86 11.36
CA LEU A 53 -3.73 3.12 10.12
C LEU A 53 -3.95 1.83 9.32
N VAL A 54 -2.91 1.02 9.14
CA VAL A 54 -3.01 -0.28 8.46
C VAL A 54 -3.98 -1.20 9.20
N ARG A 55 -3.92 -1.23 10.53
CA ARG A 55 -4.83 -2.05 11.35
C ARG A 55 -6.29 -1.64 11.16
N ALA A 56 -6.58 -0.34 11.19
CA ALA A 56 -7.93 0.18 10.99
C ALA A 56 -8.47 -0.22 9.61
N ALA A 57 -7.67 -0.02 8.55
CA ALA A 57 -8.06 -0.38 7.19
C ALA A 57 -8.30 -1.89 6.99
N VAL A 58 -7.50 -2.75 7.64
CA VAL A 58 -7.69 -4.21 7.57
C VAL A 58 -8.96 -4.64 8.31
N GLN A 59 -9.28 -4.00 9.45
CA GLN A 59 -10.48 -4.34 10.21
C GLN A 59 -11.76 -3.86 9.52
N GLU A 60 -11.73 -2.74 8.79
CA GLU A 60 -12.88 -2.28 8.00
C GLU A 60 -13.13 -3.12 6.74
N GLY A 61 -12.09 -3.80 6.22
CA GLY A 61 -12.17 -4.60 5.00
C GLY A 61 -12.46 -6.10 5.20
N ALA A 62 -12.61 -6.59 6.44
CA ALA A 62 -12.91 -7.99 6.70
C ALA A 62 -14.41 -8.27 6.44
N PRO A 63 -14.78 -9.20 5.54
CA PRO A 63 -16.17 -9.60 5.39
C PRO A 63 -16.65 -10.23 6.71
N ALA A 64 -17.88 -9.85 7.11
CA ALA A 64 -18.60 -10.46 8.24
C ALA A 64 -18.90 -11.94 8.00
#